data_AF-A0A6A6UAV6-F1
#
_entry.id   AF-A0A6A6UAV6-F1
#
_cell.length_a   1.000
_cell.length_b   1.000
_cell.length_c   1.000
_cell.angle_alpha   90.00
_cell.angle_beta   90.00
_cell.angle_gamma   90.00
#
_symmetry.space_group_name_H-M   'P 1'
#
loop_
_entity.id
_entity.type
_entity.pdbx_description
1 polymer ?
#
loop_
_entity_poly.entity_id
_entity_poly.type
_entity_poly.pdbx_seq_one_letter_code
_entity_poly.pdbx_strand_id
1 'polypeptide(L)'
;MPTIAGDLTSMSAGAGVDGNTLTPQNCLDACEAQGFNLGGLEFGRECFCGNTIMGNNRPIDIGNCNMPCANSSERICGGAGAFDLYILDSYPFTEGPAAPIGSYNGWGMTQCWEDSTSARILSANANPSIPIDQMTVGKCIDNCDAQGYLSAGLEFGRECYCGSPVYPPGESTDLGDCSMPCLGDGSLYCGGPDRMLIYHKEP
;
A
#
# COMPACT_ATOMS: atom_id res chain seq x y z
N MET A 1 -13.46 4.99 20.42
CA MET A 1 -12.17 5.27 21.09
C MET A 1 -11.08 4.85 20.12
N PRO A 2 -10.00 5.63 19.94
CA PRO A 2 -8.89 5.20 19.08
C PRO A 2 -8.40 3.84 19.58
N THR A 3 -8.29 2.89 18.68
CA THR A 3 -8.00 1.50 19.03
C THR A 3 -6.51 1.26 19.16
N ILE A 4 -5.67 2.02 18.44
CA ILE A 4 -4.22 1.82 18.34
C ILE A 4 -3.52 3.17 18.08
N ALA A 5 -2.35 3.37 18.70
CA ALA A 5 -1.42 4.43 18.30
C ALA A 5 -0.31 3.83 17.43
N GLY A 6 -0.02 4.34 16.24
CA GLY A 6 0.92 3.71 15.31
C GLY A 6 1.88 4.67 14.60
N ASP A 7 2.97 4.13 14.06
CA ASP A 7 3.83 4.71 13.03
C ASP A 7 3.56 3.91 11.75
N LEU A 8 2.82 4.47 10.79
CA LEU A 8 2.28 3.74 9.65
C LEU A 8 2.84 4.30 8.34
N THR A 9 3.75 3.53 7.74
CA THR A 9 4.35 3.81 6.44
C THR A 9 3.42 3.54 5.24
N SER A 10 2.20 3.03 5.48
CA SER A 10 1.23 2.59 4.47
C SER A 10 -0.07 3.39 4.43
N MET A 11 -0.18 4.49 5.19
CA MET A 11 -1.30 5.41 5.02
C MET A 11 -0.97 6.40 3.92
N SER A 12 -1.86 6.52 2.95
CA SER A 12 -1.72 7.49 1.86
C SER A 12 -2.02 8.89 2.37
N ALA A 13 -1.27 9.88 1.87
CA ALA A 13 -1.44 11.26 2.27
C ALA A 13 -2.72 11.86 1.64
N GLY A 14 -3.65 12.29 2.50
CA GLY A 14 -4.65 13.31 2.20
C GLY A 14 -6.07 12.79 1.91
N ALA A 15 -6.90 12.71 2.94
CA ALA A 15 -8.35 12.48 2.79
C ALA A 15 -9.14 13.68 2.23
N GLY A 16 -8.45 14.77 1.84
CA GLY A 16 -9.09 16.01 1.37
C GLY A 16 -9.82 16.82 2.45
N VAL A 17 -9.53 16.58 3.73
CA VAL A 17 -10.15 17.29 4.86
C VAL A 17 -9.36 18.57 5.19
N ASP A 18 -10.06 19.70 5.39
CA ASP A 18 -9.44 20.94 5.87
C ASP A 18 -8.95 20.76 7.31
N GLY A 19 -7.62 20.83 7.48
CA GLY A 19 -6.96 20.67 8.77
C GLY A 19 -7.39 21.65 9.86
N ASN A 20 -7.99 22.80 9.53
CA ASN A 20 -8.53 23.74 10.53
C ASN A 20 -9.88 23.31 11.11
N THR A 21 -10.57 22.39 10.43
CA THR A 21 -11.89 21.87 10.81
C THR A 21 -11.86 20.36 11.02
N LEU A 22 -10.66 19.78 11.10
CA LEU A 22 -10.47 18.35 11.27
C LEU A 22 -11.08 17.87 12.58
N THR A 23 -11.80 16.75 12.48
CA THR A 23 -12.28 15.96 13.61
C THR A 23 -12.01 14.49 13.32
N PRO A 24 -12.00 13.61 14.34
CA PRO A 24 -11.96 12.18 14.08
C PRO A 24 -13.08 11.73 13.13
N GLN A 25 -14.30 12.25 13.30
CA GLN A 25 -15.45 11.80 12.50
C GLN A 25 -15.34 12.18 11.02
N ASN A 26 -15.07 13.45 10.69
CA ASN A 26 -14.99 13.85 9.27
C ASN A 26 -13.78 13.25 8.54
N CYS A 27 -12.72 12.89 9.27
CA CYS A 27 -11.61 12.11 8.72
C CYS A 27 -12.09 10.71 8.33
N LEU A 28 -12.80 10.04 9.25
CA LEU A 28 -13.33 8.70 9.04
C LEU A 28 -14.35 8.64 7.91
N ASP A 29 -15.30 9.58 7.87
CA ASP A 29 -16.30 9.69 6.81
C ASP A 29 -15.62 9.86 5.43
N ALA A 30 -14.54 10.66 5.38
CA ALA A 30 -13.78 10.88 4.15
C ALA A 30 -13.00 9.63 3.71
N CYS A 31 -12.42 8.88 4.65
CA CYS A 31 -11.73 7.63 4.34
C CYS A 31 -12.71 6.55 3.85
N GLU A 32 -13.86 6.40 4.51
CA GLU A 32 -14.90 5.45 4.10
C GLU A 32 -15.43 5.78 2.71
N ALA A 33 -15.71 7.06 2.42
CA ALA A 33 -16.17 7.51 1.10
C ALA A 33 -15.18 7.22 -0.04
N GLN A 34 -13.90 7.06 0.29
CA GLN A 34 -12.83 6.70 -0.65
C GLN A 34 -12.55 5.20 -0.70
N GLY A 35 -13.27 4.38 0.09
CA GLY A 35 -13.13 2.93 0.13
C GLY A 35 -11.97 2.44 1.00
N PHE A 36 -11.52 3.25 1.96
CA PHE A 36 -10.53 2.87 2.96
C PHE A 36 -11.20 2.41 4.26
N ASN A 37 -10.62 1.39 4.90
CA ASN A 37 -11.08 0.88 6.19
C ASN A 37 -10.37 1.52 7.38
N LEU A 38 -9.25 2.20 7.15
CA LEU A 38 -8.45 2.84 8.19
C LEU A 38 -8.45 4.35 8.00
N GLY A 39 -8.72 5.05 9.10
CA GLY A 39 -8.51 6.50 9.22
C GLY A 39 -7.50 6.78 10.32
N GLY A 40 -6.56 7.68 10.04
CA GLY A 40 -5.49 8.03 10.95
C GLY A 40 -5.34 9.54 11.05
N LEU A 41 -5.25 10.05 12.28
CA LEU A 41 -5.06 11.47 12.55
C LEU A 41 -3.66 11.73 13.09
N GLU A 42 -2.97 12.74 12.53
CA GLU A 42 -1.62 13.15 12.93
C GLU A 42 -1.54 14.67 13.13
N PHE A 43 -0.61 15.09 13.98
CA PHE A 43 -0.15 16.47 14.12
C PHE A 43 -1.25 17.52 14.40
N GLY A 44 -2.39 17.06 14.93
CA GLY A 44 -3.56 17.88 15.24
C GLY A 44 -4.35 18.36 14.01
N ARG A 45 -3.88 18.12 12.78
CA ARG A 45 -4.46 18.74 11.56
C ARG A 45 -4.46 17.86 10.33
N GLU A 46 -3.87 16.66 10.41
CA GLU A 46 -3.65 15.81 9.25
C GLU A 46 -4.55 14.58 9.34
N CYS A 47 -5.13 14.22 8.20
CA CYS A 47 -5.99 13.05 8.05
C CYS A 47 -5.46 12.18 6.92
N PHE A 48 -5.23 10.92 7.26
CA PHE A 48 -4.68 9.92 6.38
C PHE A 48 -5.64 8.75 6.27
N CYS A 49 -5.63 8.09 5.11
CA CYS A 49 -6.45 6.91 4.86
C CYS A 49 -5.59 5.75 4.38
N GLY A 50 -5.98 4.53 4.73
CA GLY A 50 -5.28 3.33 4.29
C GLY A 50 -6.10 2.06 4.48
N ASN A 51 -5.56 0.95 3.99
CA ASN A 51 -6.14 -0.40 4.15
C ASN A 51 -5.15 -1.39 4.78
N THR A 52 -4.05 -0.86 5.31
CA THR A 52 -2.93 -1.66 5.78
C THR A 52 -2.35 -1.09 7.06
N ILE A 53 -2.19 -1.94 8.06
CA ILE A 53 -1.43 -1.68 9.29
C ILE A 53 -0.07 -2.36 9.14
N MET A 54 0.90 -1.66 8.54
CA MET A 54 2.28 -2.15 8.37
C MET A 54 3.15 -1.81 9.57
N GLY A 55 4.18 -2.62 9.82
CA GLY A 55 5.16 -2.36 10.88
C GLY A 55 4.85 -3.13 12.16
N ASN A 56 4.98 -4.46 12.11
CA ASN A 56 4.97 -5.36 13.28
C ASN A 56 3.85 -5.15 14.30
N ASN A 57 2.74 -4.49 13.94
CA ASN A 57 1.69 -4.09 14.89
C ASN A 57 2.30 -3.57 16.20
N ARG A 58 3.16 -2.53 16.15
CA ARG A 58 3.69 -1.96 17.39
C ARG A 58 2.85 -0.75 17.80
N PRO A 59 1.76 -0.93 18.59
CA PRO A 59 1.21 0.15 19.36
C PRO A 59 2.35 0.96 19.97
N ILE A 60 2.43 2.24 19.63
CA ILE A 60 3.28 3.16 20.34
C ILE A 60 2.61 3.53 21.66
N ASP A 61 3.35 4.17 22.56
CA ASP A 61 2.75 4.72 23.77
C ASP A 61 1.66 5.74 23.40
N ILE A 62 0.45 5.52 23.90
CA ILE A 62 -0.71 6.39 23.69
C ILE A 62 -0.45 7.82 24.18
N GLY A 63 0.51 8.02 25.11
CA GLY A 63 0.96 9.34 25.53
C GLY A 63 1.62 10.18 24.42
N ASN A 64 2.02 9.56 23.31
CA ASN A 64 2.52 10.27 22.13
C ASN A 64 1.38 10.83 21.27
N CYS A 65 0.16 10.27 21.35
CA CYS A 65 -1.05 10.86 20.78
C CYS A 65 -1.62 11.88 21.75
N ASN A 66 -1.03 13.08 21.77
CA ASN A 66 -1.34 14.12 22.74
C ASN A 66 -1.65 15.48 22.12
N MET A 67 -1.71 15.57 20.79
CA MET A 67 -2.03 16.81 20.10
C MET A 67 -3.54 16.97 19.96
N PRO A 68 -4.11 18.07 20.47
CA PRO A 68 -5.50 18.38 20.22
C PRO A 68 -5.72 18.68 18.73
N CYS A 69 -6.93 18.41 18.25
CA CYS A 69 -7.34 18.80 16.91
C CYS A 69 -7.24 20.34 16.76
N ALA A 70 -6.93 20.81 15.55
CA ALA A 70 -6.84 22.24 15.29
C ALA A 70 -8.17 22.92 15.65
N ASN A 71 -8.09 24.05 16.35
CA ASN A 71 -9.25 24.82 16.80
C ASN A 71 -10.24 24.05 17.71
N SER A 72 -9.85 22.91 18.27
CA SER A 72 -10.65 22.15 19.24
C SER A 72 -9.78 21.48 20.30
N SER A 73 -9.97 21.82 21.57
CA SER A 73 -9.27 21.14 22.70
C SER A 73 -10.01 19.92 23.24
N GLU A 74 -11.16 19.57 22.66
CA GLU A 74 -12.02 18.50 23.20
C GLU A 74 -11.67 17.11 22.67
N ARG A 75 -10.84 17.01 21.64
CA ARG A 75 -10.47 15.76 20.96
C ARG A 75 -8.98 15.77 20.64
N ILE A 76 -8.38 14.60 20.67
CA ILE A 76 -7.01 14.36 20.24
C ILE A 76 -7.03 13.93 18.76
N CYS A 77 -6.07 14.44 18.01
CA CYS A 77 -5.85 14.17 16.59
C CYS A 77 -4.38 13.80 16.37
N GLY A 78 -3.93 12.74 17.06
CA GLY A 78 -2.58 12.19 16.98
C GLY A 78 -1.52 12.97 17.76
N GLY A 79 -0.30 12.94 17.27
CA GLY A 79 0.89 13.60 17.78
C GLY A 79 1.96 13.76 16.70
N ALA A 80 3.18 14.17 17.05
CA ALA A 80 4.28 14.24 16.09
C ALA A 80 4.84 12.83 15.83
N GLY A 81 4.68 12.28 14.62
CA GLY A 81 5.07 10.91 14.31
C GLY A 81 4.20 9.86 15.01
N ALA A 82 2.99 10.24 15.40
CA ALA A 82 2.10 9.42 16.22
C ALA A 82 0.66 9.54 15.72
N PHE A 83 0.10 8.45 15.22
CA PHE A 83 -1.25 8.43 14.69
C PHE A 83 -2.26 7.99 15.74
N ASP A 84 -3.37 8.71 15.88
CA ASP A 84 -4.60 8.10 16.40
C ASP A 84 -5.26 7.30 15.27
N LEU A 85 -5.21 5.96 15.36
CA LEU A 85 -5.75 5.05 14.35
C LEU A 85 -7.17 4.59 14.70
N TYR A 86 -8.02 4.55 13.68
CA TYR A 86 -9.40 4.09 13.74
C TYR A 86 -9.65 3.08 12.63
N ILE A 87 -10.40 2.03 12.96
CA ILE A 87 -10.82 0.96 12.06
C ILE A 87 -12.34 1.10 11.86
N LEU A 88 -12.80 1.11 10.61
CA LEU A 88 -14.20 1.39 10.24
C LEU A 88 -15.09 0.14 10.17
N ASP A 89 -14.51 -1.06 10.13
CA ASP A 89 -15.19 -2.36 9.96
C ASP A 89 -16.07 -2.48 8.69
N SER A 90 -15.93 -1.54 7.75
CA SER A 90 -16.70 -1.49 6.49
C SER A 90 -16.02 -2.26 5.35
N TYR A 91 -14.70 -2.45 5.42
CA TYR A 91 -13.89 -3.09 4.37
C TYR A 91 -12.82 -4.02 4.98
N PRO A 92 -12.32 -5.04 4.24
CA PRO A 92 -11.17 -5.81 4.70
C PRO A 92 -9.93 -4.91 4.79
N PHE A 93 -9.09 -5.16 5.79
CA PHE A 93 -7.80 -4.51 5.96
C PHE A 93 -6.75 -5.54 6.34
N THR A 94 -5.48 -5.21 6.12
CA THR A 94 -4.37 -6.10 6.44
C THR A 94 -3.73 -5.72 7.77
N GLU A 95 -3.53 -6.71 8.64
CA GLU A 95 -2.63 -6.63 9.79
C GLU A 95 -1.47 -7.62 9.63
N GLY A 96 -0.24 -7.16 9.86
CA GLY A 96 0.96 -8.02 9.87
C GLY A 96 1.97 -7.71 8.77
N PRO A 97 3.10 -8.44 8.70
CA PRO A 97 4.03 -8.27 7.60
C PRO A 97 3.36 -8.74 6.30
N ALA A 98 3.61 -8.01 5.22
CA ALA A 98 3.23 -8.46 3.89
C ALA A 98 3.90 -9.82 3.59
N ALA A 99 3.31 -10.58 2.69
CA ALA A 99 3.84 -11.87 2.25
C ALA A 99 3.75 -12.01 0.72
N PRO A 100 4.60 -12.82 0.09
CA PRO A 100 4.43 -13.15 -1.32
C PRO A 100 3.23 -14.07 -1.51
N ILE A 101 2.49 -13.90 -2.60
CA ILE A 101 1.53 -14.90 -3.08
C ILE A 101 2.19 -15.74 -4.17
N GLY A 102 2.18 -17.06 -4.02
CA GLY A 102 2.89 -17.95 -4.95
C GLY A 102 2.23 -18.08 -6.34
N SER A 103 0.92 -17.91 -6.44
CA SER A 103 0.19 -17.98 -7.70
C SER A 103 -1.15 -17.25 -7.65
N TYR A 104 -1.62 -16.81 -8.83
CA TYR A 104 -2.89 -16.10 -9.00
C TYR A 104 -3.43 -16.31 -10.42
N ASN A 105 -4.68 -16.76 -10.59
CA ASN A 105 -5.34 -16.90 -11.90
C ASN A 105 -4.52 -17.61 -13.01
N GLY A 106 -3.77 -18.67 -12.67
CA GLY A 106 -2.92 -19.39 -13.63
C GLY A 106 -1.61 -18.66 -13.96
N TRP A 107 -1.21 -17.72 -13.10
CA TRP A 107 0.11 -17.11 -13.10
C TRP A 107 0.88 -17.55 -11.87
N GLY A 108 2.16 -17.86 -12.03
CA GLY A 108 3.09 -18.25 -10.97
C GLY A 108 4.05 -17.11 -10.62
N MET A 109 4.35 -16.94 -9.34
CA MET A 109 5.43 -16.06 -8.88
C MET A 109 6.77 -16.69 -9.25
N THR A 110 7.69 -15.86 -9.75
CA THR A 110 9.07 -16.28 -10.00
C THR A 110 9.93 -15.98 -8.76
N GLN A 111 10.66 -14.87 -8.76
CA GLN A 111 11.53 -14.37 -7.70
C GLN A 111 11.47 -12.83 -7.67
N CYS A 112 12.24 -12.22 -6.77
CA CYS A 112 12.55 -10.81 -6.83
C CYS A 112 13.70 -10.57 -7.81
N TRP A 113 13.58 -9.56 -8.66
CA TRP A 113 14.57 -9.25 -9.69
C TRP A 113 15.03 -7.80 -9.59
N GLU A 114 16.30 -7.53 -9.92
CA GLU A 114 16.82 -6.16 -9.98
C GLU A 114 16.35 -5.45 -11.24
N ASP A 115 15.65 -4.32 -11.10
CA ASP A 115 15.26 -3.49 -12.23
C ASP A 115 16.11 -2.22 -12.33
N SER A 116 16.18 -1.63 -13.53
CA SER A 116 16.88 -0.37 -13.75
C SER A 116 16.28 0.42 -14.90
N THR A 117 16.17 1.73 -14.73
CA THR A 117 15.76 2.65 -15.82
C THR A 117 16.64 2.56 -17.07
N SER A 118 17.92 2.17 -16.95
CA SER A 118 18.84 2.00 -18.08
C SER A 118 18.75 0.62 -18.75
N ALA A 119 18.12 -0.36 -18.10
CA ALA A 119 18.02 -1.74 -18.54
C ALA A 119 16.76 -2.42 -17.97
N ARG A 120 15.58 -1.87 -18.33
CA ARG A 120 14.30 -2.34 -17.78
C ARG A 120 14.07 -3.82 -18.08
N ILE A 121 13.75 -4.59 -17.04
CA ILE A 121 13.40 -6.01 -17.17
C ILE A 121 12.14 -6.18 -18.02
N LEU A 122 11.07 -5.45 -17.64
CA LEU A 122 9.82 -5.39 -18.36
C LEU A 122 9.67 -3.99 -18.95
N SER A 123 9.92 -3.86 -20.25
CA SER A 123 9.98 -2.57 -20.93
C SER A 123 8.62 -2.01 -21.33
N ALA A 124 7.54 -2.80 -21.27
CA ALA A 124 6.20 -2.27 -21.46
C ALA A 124 5.65 -1.79 -20.11
N ASN A 125 5.69 -0.46 -19.92
CA ASN A 125 5.00 0.17 -18.80
C ASN A 125 3.50 -0.04 -18.99
N ALA A 126 2.95 -0.97 -18.22
CA ALA A 126 1.53 -1.20 -18.15
C ALA A 126 0.98 -0.54 -16.89
N ASN A 127 1.15 0.77 -16.81
CA ASN A 127 0.34 1.57 -15.90
C ASN A 127 -0.84 2.27 -16.60
N PRO A 128 -1.74 1.58 -17.34
CA PRO A 128 -3.02 2.16 -17.70
C PRO A 128 -4.09 1.79 -16.66
N SER A 129 -4.74 2.83 -16.13
CA SER A 129 -6.02 2.80 -15.40
C SER A 129 -6.09 2.12 -14.02
N ILE A 130 -4.98 1.73 -13.39
CA ILE A 130 -4.99 1.38 -11.95
C ILE A 130 -4.60 2.63 -11.15
N PRO A 131 -5.49 3.18 -10.30
CA PRO A 131 -5.10 4.27 -9.39
C PRO A 131 -3.93 3.83 -8.50
N ILE A 132 -3.00 4.76 -8.27
CA ILE A 132 -1.71 4.48 -7.61
C ILE A 132 -1.88 3.83 -6.23
N ASP A 133 -2.87 4.30 -5.49
CA ASP A 133 -3.30 3.87 -4.16
C ASP A 133 -4.10 2.56 -4.16
N GLN A 134 -4.46 2.06 -5.35
CA GLN A 134 -5.29 0.89 -5.53
C GLN A 134 -4.55 -0.30 -6.15
N MET A 135 -3.22 -0.23 -6.28
CA MET A 135 -2.41 -1.30 -6.86
C MET A 135 -2.50 -2.58 -6.03
N THR A 136 -2.70 -3.73 -6.70
CA THR A 136 -2.66 -5.06 -6.10
C THR A 136 -1.96 -6.02 -7.05
N VAL A 137 -1.45 -7.14 -6.54
CA VAL A 137 -0.91 -8.23 -7.38
C VAL A 137 -1.93 -8.65 -8.44
N GLY A 138 -3.18 -8.89 -8.03
CA GLY A 138 -4.24 -9.34 -8.92
C GLY A 138 -4.57 -8.35 -10.04
N LYS A 139 -4.75 -7.06 -9.70
CA LYS A 139 -5.03 -6.03 -10.72
C LYS A 139 -3.90 -5.89 -11.74
N CYS A 140 -2.64 -6.00 -11.32
CA CYS A 140 -1.52 -5.95 -12.25
C CYS A 140 -1.52 -7.17 -13.19
N ILE A 141 -1.66 -8.38 -12.64
CA ILE A 141 -1.72 -9.62 -13.42
C ILE A 141 -2.88 -9.62 -14.40
N ASP A 142 -4.10 -9.32 -13.94
CA ASP A 142 -5.30 -9.28 -14.79
C ASP A 142 -5.16 -8.26 -15.92
N ASN A 143 -4.57 -7.09 -15.64
CA ASN A 143 -4.29 -6.07 -16.65
C ASN A 143 -3.26 -6.53 -17.69
N CYS A 144 -2.21 -7.25 -17.28
CA CYS A 144 -1.24 -7.82 -18.21
C CYS A 144 -1.85 -8.95 -19.05
N ASP A 145 -2.64 -9.82 -18.44
CA ASP A 145 -3.31 -10.92 -19.12
C ASP A 145 -4.31 -10.42 -20.16
N ALA A 146 -5.11 -9.40 -19.82
CA ALA A 146 -6.07 -8.77 -20.74
C ALA A 146 -5.40 -8.14 -21.98
N GLN A 147 -4.13 -7.75 -21.86
CA GLN A 147 -3.33 -7.21 -22.97
C GLN A 147 -2.52 -8.29 -23.72
N GLY A 148 -2.62 -9.55 -23.30
CA GLY A 148 -1.93 -10.68 -23.94
C GLY A 148 -0.44 -10.80 -23.60
N TYR A 149 0.01 -10.17 -22.52
CA TYR A 149 1.38 -10.34 -22.02
C TYR A 149 1.54 -11.67 -21.28
N LEU A 150 2.79 -12.14 -21.17
CA LEU A 150 3.13 -13.39 -20.49
C LEU A 150 3.80 -13.19 -19.13
N SER A 151 4.17 -11.94 -18.82
CA SER A 151 4.84 -11.54 -17.59
C SER A 151 4.21 -10.25 -17.05
N ALA A 152 4.08 -10.19 -15.73
CA ALA A 152 3.62 -9.05 -14.94
C ALA A 152 4.64 -8.77 -13.83
N GLY A 153 5.01 -7.52 -13.63
CA GLY A 153 6.01 -7.10 -12.65
C GLY A 153 5.46 -5.99 -11.78
N LEU A 154 5.57 -6.16 -10.46
CA LEU A 154 5.19 -5.15 -9.49
C LEU A 154 6.44 -4.50 -8.89
N GLU A 155 6.46 -3.18 -8.83
CA GLU A 155 7.56 -2.38 -8.28
C GLU A 155 7.02 -1.29 -7.34
N PHE A 156 7.81 -0.99 -6.30
CA PHE A 156 7.62 0.15 -5.42
C PHE A 156 6.21 0.33 -4.84
N GLY A 157 5.51 -0.77 -4.56
CA GLY A 157 4.19 -0.75 -3.91
C GLY A 157 3.01 -0.38 -4.81
N ARG A 158 3.27 0.16 -6.01
CA ARG A 158 2.25 0.91 -6.76
C ARG A 158 2.39 0.84 -8.28
N GLU A 159 3.49 0.30 -8.78
CA GLU A 159 3.81 0.31 -10.19
C GLU A 159 3.56 -1.09 -10.77
N CYS A 160 3.04 -1.13 -11.99
CA CYS A 160 2.77 -2.36 -12.72
C CYS A 160 3.42 -2.28 -14.11
N TYR A 161 4.14 -3.34 -14.46
CA TYR A 161 4.85 -3.50 -15.71
C TYR A 161 4.40 -4.81 -16.36
N CYS A 162 4.22 -4.83 -17.67
CA CYS A 162 3.95 -6.06 -18.40
C CYS A 162 5.08 -6.36 -19.39
N GLY A 163 5.18 -7.62 -19.82
CA GLY A 163 6.11 -8.00 -20.87
C GLY A 163 5.93 -9.44 -21.32
N SER A 164 6.71 -9.83 -22.33
CA SER A 164 6.66 -11.16 -22.92
C SER A 164 8.07 -11.63 -23.29
N PRO A 165 8.93 -11.87 -22.29
CA PRO A 165 9.34 -13.26 -22.10
C PRO A 165 8.92 -13.80 -20.73
N VAL A 166 8.51 -15.08 -20.70
CA VAL A 166 8.11 -15.85 -19.49
C VAL A 166 9.20 -15.86 -18.42
N TYR A 167 10.46 -15.70 -18.85
CA TYR A 167 11.60 -15.49 -17.98
C TYR A 167 12.29 -14.18 -18.34
N PRO A 168 12.33 -13.21 -17.43
CA PRO A 168 12.99 -11.93 -17.66
C PRO A 168 14.51 -12.07 -17.81
N PRO A 169 15.16 -11.23 -18.62
CA PRO A 169 16.59 -11.03 -18.52
C PRO A 169 16.91 -10.25 -17.22
N GLY A 170 17.93 -10.68 -16.46
CA GLY A 170 18.35 -9.99 -15.23
C GLY A 170 18.99 -10.93 -14.21
N GLU A 171 19.31 -10.40 -13.03
CA GLU A 171 19.71 -11.19 -11.86
C GLU A 171 18.58 -11.19 -10.83
N SER A 172 18.29 -12.37 -10.28
CA SER A 172 17.39 -12.51 -9.14
C SER A 172 18.11 -12.10 -7.85
N THR A 173 17.39 -11.48 -6.92
CA THR A 173 17.87 -11.15 -5.57
C THR A 173 17.04 -11.89 -4.49
N ASP A 174 17.33 -11.61 -3.22
CA ASP A 174 16.55 -12.08 -2.09
C ASP A 174 15.08 -11.63 -2.21
N LEU A 175 14.14 -12.54 -1.90
CA LEU A 175 12.71 -12.24 -2.00
C LEU A 175 12.29 -11.07 -1.09
N GLY A 176 12.99 -10.88 0.02
CA GLY A 176 12.78 -9.79 0.96
C GLY A 176 13.08 -8.40 0.39
N ASP A 177 13.90 -8.29 -0.66
CA ASP A 177 14.11 -7.01 -1.36
C ASP A 177 12.84 -6.53 -2.09
N CYS A 178 11.91 -7.45 -2.36
CA CYS A 178 10.60 -7.19 -2.96
C CYS A 178 9.47 -7.14 -1.92
N SER A 179 9.79 -6.91 -0.64
CA SER A 179 8.82 -6.94 0.46
C SER A 179 7.99 -5.67 0.64
N MET A 180 8.12 -4.67 -0.24
CA MET A 180 7.28 -3.47 -0.16
C MET A 180 5.82 -3.87 -0.41
N PRO A 181 4.90 -3.53 0.50
CA PRO A 181 3.48 -3.90 0.37
C PRO A 181 2.83 -3.20 -0.81
N CYS A 182 1.80 -3.81 -1.40
CA CYS A 182 0.98 -3.11 -2.39
C CYS A 182 0.13 -2.04 -1.70
N LEU A 183 -0.02 -0.86 -2.31
CA LEU A 183 -0.84 0.21 -1.74
C LEU A 183 -2.33 -0.15 -1.66
N GLY A 184 -2.83 -0.91 -2.63
CA GLY A 184 -4.22 -1.39 -2.66
C GLY A 184 -4.45 -2.74 -1.97
N ASP A 185 -3.39 -3.46 -1.59
CA ASP A 185 -3.45 -4.70 -0.80
C ASP A 185 -2.12 -4.92 -0.06
N GLY A 186 -2.02 -4.35 1.13
CA GLY A 186 -0.77 -4.42 1.87
C GLY A 186 -0.48 -5.78 2.51
N SER A 187 -1.33 -6.79 2.31
CA SER A 187 -1.02 -8.17 2.70
C SER A 187 -0.01 -8.81 1.75
N LEU A 188 0.19 -8.23 0.57
CA LEU A 188 0.99 -8.82 -0.50
C LEU A 188 2.23 -7.99 -0.84
N TYR A 189 3.32 -8.71 -1.16
CA TYR A 189 4.52 -8.13 -1.74
C TYR A 189 4.25 -7.52 -3.13
N CYS A 190 4.82 -6.35 -3.35
CA CYS A 190 4.63 -5.50 -4.53
C CYS A 190 5.97 -4.90 -5.01
N GLY A 191 7.04 -5.66 -4.86
CA GLY A 191 8.38 -5.25 -5.26
C GLY A 191 9.05 -4.35 -4.21
N GLY A 192 9.91 -3.47 -4.66
CA GLY A 192 10.69 -2.54 -3.86
C GLY A 192 11.34 -1.50 -4.78
N PRO A 193 12.19 -0.60 -4.25
CA PRO A 193 12.92 0.35 -5.08
C PRO A 193 13.93 -0.38 -5.97
N ASP A 194 13.81 -0.25 -7.29
CA ASP A 194 14.66 -0.95 -8.27
C ASP A 194 14.60 -2.49 -8.09
N ARG A 195 13.46 -2.99 -7.60
CA ARG A 195 13.22 -4.38 -7.23
C ARG A 195 11.83 -4.80 -7.70
N MET A 196 11.78 -5.67 -8.70
CA MET A 196 10.54 -6.08 -9.34
C MET A 196 10.16 -7.51 -8.94
N LEU A 197 8.95 -7.67 -8.39
CA LEU A 197 8.38 -8.99 -8.14
C LEU A 197 7.65 -9.47 -9.40
N ILE A 198 8.18 -10.51 -10.04
CA ILE A 198 7.71 -10.94 -11.37
C ILE A 198 6.85 -12.19 -11.26
N TYR A 199 5.69 -12.14 -11.92
CA TYR A 199 4.77 -13.24 -12.17
C TYR A 199 4.77 -13.56 -13.66
N HIS A 200 4.60 -14.84 -13.99
CA HIS A 200 4.48 -15.29 -15.37
C HIS A 200 3.28 -16.20 -15.57
N LYS A 201 2.74 -16.24 -16.78
CA LYS A 201 1.64 -17.12 -17.12
C LYS A 201 2.11 -18.58 -17.12
N GLU A 202 1.42 -19.44 -16.39
CA GLU A 202 1.71 -20.87 -16.39
C GLU A 202 1.26 -21.52 -17.73
N PRO A 203 1.94 -22.60 -18.18
CA PRO A 203 1.63 -23.27 -19.46
C PRO A 203 0.23 -23.91 -19.54
#